data_AF-A0A656GK21-F1
#
_entry.id   AF-A0A656GK21-F1
#
_cell.length_a   1.000
_cell.length_b   1.000
_cell.length_c   1.000
_cell.angle_alpha   90.00
_cell.angle_beta   90.00
_cell.angle_gamma   90.00
#
_symmetry.space_group_name_H-M   'P 1'
#
loop_
_entity.id
_entity.type
_entity.pdbx_description
1 polymer ?
#
loop_
_entity_poly.entity_id
_entity_poly.type
_entity_poly.pdbx_seq_one_letter_code
_entity_poly.pdbx_strand_id
1 'polypeptide(L)'
;SGAIQFFHKCTVMFTYEEGRIMLATSVVQLSQEPIKPGIGTRIFNSKQELLSGQFAGEIRELLEQRGVLVFPQIDFSDAEQIAFTRTLGTFCPEASDGQNITKISLDVKENPAGAEFLKGSLYWHIDGTSSDVPILASLLSCKVPASWGGNTGFCNTYAAYEALSSADKQRY
;
A
#
# COMPACT_ATOMS: atom_id res chain seq x y z
N SER A 1 8.26 7.88 -35.52
CA SER A 1 9.59 7.26 -35.51
C SER A 1 10.45 8.02 -34.51
N GLY A 2 10.89 7.37 -33.44
CA GLY A 2 11.69 8.01 -32.39
C GLY A 2 11.62 7.25 -31.07
N ALA A 3 12.08 6.00 -31.06
CA ALA A 3 12.24 5.23 -29.82
C ALA A 3 13.42 5.82 -29.03
N ILE A 4 13.15 6.37 -27.84
CA ILE A 4 14.20 6.77 -26.90
C ILE A 4 14.57 5.53 -26.10
N GLN A 5 15.78 5.04 -26.32
CA GLN A 5 16.36 3.91 -25.62
C GLN A 5 16.98 4.45 -24.32
N PHE A 6 16.35 4.19 -23.17
CA PHE A 6 16.90 4.58 -21.86
C PHE A 6 17.98 3.58 -21.45
N PHE A 7 19.23 4.03 -21.35
CA PHE A 7 20.33 3.24 -20.77
C PHE A 7 20.45 3.53 -19.28
N HIS A 8 20.50 2.48 -18.46
CA HIS A 8 20.90 2.60 -17.06
C HIS A 8 22.43 2.56 -16.97
N LYS A 9 23.04 3.67 -16.52
CA LYS A 9 24.48 3.73 -16.22
C LYS A 9 24.70 3.48 -14.73
N CYS A 10 25.16 2.28 -14.37
CA CYS A 10 25.75 2.04 -13.05
C CYS A 10 27.26 2.35 -13.12
N THR A 11 27.74 3.23 -12.24
CA THR A 11 29.18 3.49 -12.08
C THR A 11 29.64 2.82 -10.79
N VAL A 12 30.60 1.90 -10.88
CA VAL A 12 31.25 1.31 -9.71
C VAL A 12 32.52 2.11 -9.42
N MET A 13 32.61 2.69 -8.23
CA MET A 13 33.84 3.28 -7.70
C MET A 13 34.56 2.21 -6.87
N PHE A 14 35.79 1.85 -7.25
CA PHE A 14 36.66 1.04 -6.41
C PHE A 14 37.51 1.98 -5.55
N THR A 15 37.42 1.87 -4.22
CA THR A 15 38.45 2.40 -3.31
C THR A 15 39.36 1.24 -2.92
N TYR A 16 40.66 1.45 -3.05
CA TYR A 16 41.68 0.45 -2.77
C TYR A 16 42.35 0.77 -1.43
N GLU A 17 42.09 -0.04 -0.42
CA GLU A 17 43.05 -0.32 0.66
C GLU A 17 43.00 -1.82 1.00
N GLU A 18 44.16 -2.47 0.92
CA GLU A 18 44.46 -3.81 1.45
C GLU A 18 43.53 -5.00 1.09
N GLY A 19 43.42 -5.30 -0.21
CA GLY A 19 43.35 -6.71 -0.66
C GLY A 19 42.07 -7.52 -0.37
N ARG A 20 40.98 -6.93 0.12
CA ARG A 20 39.65 -7.56 0.15
C ARG A 20 38.69 -6.85 -0.80
N ILE A 21 38.06 -7.63 -1.68
CA ILE A 21 36.90 -7.19 -2.46
C ILE A 21 35.75 -6.99 -1.46
N MET A 22 35.56 -5.75 -0.99
CA MET A 22 34.33 -5.34 -0.33
C MET A 22 33.34 -4.99 -1.43
N LEU A 23 32.39 -5.89 -1.72
CA LEU A 23 31.22 -5.52 -2.49
C LEU A 23 30.54 -4.36 -1.75
N ALA A 24 30.61 -3.16 -2.30
CA ALA A 24 29.82 -2.04 -1.83
C ALA A 24 28.35 -2.39 -2.11
N THR A 25 27.69 -3.00 -1.12
CA THR A 25 26.24 -3.19 -1.13
C THR A 25 25.65 -1.79 -1.09
N SER A 26 25.11 -1.31 -2.21
CA SER A 26 24.23 -0.13 -2.17
C SER A 26 23.09 -0.49 -1.24
N VAL A 27 22.98 0.19 -0.09
CA VAL A 27 21.85 0.04 0.80
C VAL A 27 20.64 0.59 0.05
N VAL A 28 19.83 -0.29 -0.51
CA VAL A 28 18.56 0.09 -1.13
C VAL A 28 17.67 0.55 0.02
N GLN A 29 17.20 1.79 -0.05
CA GLN A 29 16.33 2.39 0.97
C GLN A 29 14.88 2.47 0.45
N LEU A 30 13.93 2.56 1.37
CA LEU A 30 12.55 2.85 1.04
C LEU A 30 12.45 4.30 0.52
N SER A 31 12.19 4.46 -0.77
CA SER A 31 12.02 5.76 -1.43
C SER A 31 10.60 6.26 -1.19
N GLN A 32 10.45 7.34 -0.42
CA GLN A 32 9.15 7.80 0.06
C GLN A 32 8.98 9.32 0.10
N GLU A 33 7.73 9.78 -0.02
CA GLU A 33 7.34 11.20 0.05
C GLU A 33 6.02 11.39 0.81
N PRO A 34 5.99 12.20 1.88
CA PRO A 34 4.76 12.58 2.57
C PRO A 34 3.71 13.21 1.64
N ILE A 35 2.44 12.78 1.74
CA ILE A 35 1.33 13.38 0.97
C ILE A 35 0.71 14.56 1.73
N LYS A 36 0.38 14.37 3.00
CA LYS A 36 -0.14 15.40 3.91
C LYS A 36 0.53 15.29 5.29
N PRO A 37 0.49 16.36 6.10
CA PRO A 37 0.87 16.26 7.51
C PRO A 37 0.02 15.20 8.22
N GLY A 38 0.67 14.28 8.93
CA GLY A 38 0.00 13.28 9.77
C GLY A 38 -0.76 12.17 9.02
N ILE A 39 -0.85 12.17 7.68
CA ILE A 39 -1.50 11.09 6.93
C ILE A 39 -0.95 10.97 5.51
N GLY A 40 -0.83 9.74 5.02
CA GLY A 40 -0.51 9.49 3.62
C GLY A 40 0.97 9.62 3.30
N THR A 41 1.54 8.61 2.66
CA THR A 41 2.89 8.64 2.10
C THR A 41 2.91 7.93 0.74
N ARG A 42 3.63 8.48 -0.24
CA ARG A 42 3.94 7.79 -1.50
C ARG A 42 5.20 6.96 -1.34
N ILE A 43 5.22 5.77 -1.93
CA ILE A 43 6.40 4.90 -2.02
C ILE A 43 6.72 4.67 -3.50
N PHE A 44 7.97 4.88 -3.89
CA PHE A 44 8.44 4.85 -5.28
C PHE A 44 9.37 3.68 -5.60
N ASN A 45 9.55 2.74 -4.67
CA ASN A 45 10.31 1.53 -4.92
C ASN A 45 9.72 0.71 -6.07
N SER A 46 10.59 0.04 -6.80
CA SER A 46 10.20 -0.80 -7.92
C SER A 46 9.38 -1.99 -7.46
N LYS A 47 8.59 -2.52 -8.39
CA LYS A 47 7.87 -3.79 -8.25
C LYS A 47 8.74 -4.93 -7.73
N GLN A 48 9.96 -5.08 -8.25
CA GLN A 48 10.91 -6.11 -7.84
C GLN A 48 11.36 -5.92 -6.39
N GLU A 49 11.67 -4.68 -5.99
CA GLU A 49 12.06 -4.35 -4.62
C GLU A 49 10.92 -4.62 -3.63
N LEU A 50 9.69 -4.23 -3.97
CA LEU A 50 8.52 -4.48 -3.12
C LEU A 50 8.24 -5.99 -2.97
N LEU A 51 8.30 -6.75 -4.07
CA LEU A 51 8.08 -8.20 -4.06
C LEU A 51 9.17 -9.00 -3.36
N SER A 52 10.38 -8.44 -3.21
CA SER A 52 11.46 -9.07 -2.43
C SER A 52 11.11 -9.22 -0.94
N GLY A 53 10.19 -8.40 -0.43
CA GLY A 53 9.82 -8.34 0.98
C GLY A 53 10.87 -7.70 1.89
N GLN A 54 12.01 -7.25 1.37
CA GLN A 54 13.09 -6.67 2.19
C GLN A 54 12.66 -5.43 2.98
N PHE A 55 11.64 -4.72 2.49
CA PHE A 55 11.08 -3.52 3.12
C PHE A 55 9.81 -3.78 3.95
N ALA A 56 9.38 -5.03 4.13
CA ALA A 56 8.09 -5.32 4.76
C ALA A 56 7.96 -4.78 6.20
N GLY A 57 9.06 -4.78 6.97
CA GLY A 57 9.09 -4.16 8.30
C GLY A 57 8.88 -2.65 8.24
N GLU A 58 9.71 -1.96 7.45
CA GLU A 58 9.63 -0.50 7.26
C GLU A 58 8.26 -0.06 6.71
N ILE A 59 7.67 -0.82 5.78
CA ILE A 59 6.35 -0.53 5.22
C ILE A 59 5.26 -0.65 6.29
N ARG A 60 5.32 -1.66 7.17
CA ARG A 60 4.35 -1.82 8.26
C ARG A 60 4.45 -0.69 9.28
N GLU A 61 5.66 -0.36 9.72
CA GLU A 61 5.89 0.74 10.64
C GLU A 61 5.43 2.08 10.06
N LEU A 62 5.72 2.31 8.77
CA LEU A 62 5.26 3.50 8.08
C LEU A 62 3.74 3.53 7.93
N LEU A 63 3.09 2.39 7.66
CA LEU A 63 1.65 2.31 7.58
C LEU A 63 1.00 2.66 8.93
N GLU A 64 1.51 2.14 10.04
CA GLU A 64 1.03 2.46 11.39
C GLU A 64 1.14 3.97 11.68
N GLN A 65 2.25 4.60 11.30
CA GLN A 65 2.47 6.04 11.52
C GLN A 65 1.63 6.94 10.62
N ARG A 66 1.36 6.49 9.38
CA ARG A 66 0.84 7.35 8.30
C ARG A 66 -0.60 7.03 7.92
N GLY A 67 -1.14 5.89 8.35
CA GLY A 67 -2.49 5.40 8.07
C GLY A 67 -2.74 4.96 6.62
N VAL A 68 -2.12 5.60 5.63
CA VAL A 68 -2.32 5.33 4.20
C VAL A 68 -0.98 5.38 3.47
N LEU A 69 -0.71 4.36 2.66
CA LEU A 69 0.42 4.31 1.75
C LEU A 69 -0.06 4.21 0.30
N VAL A 70 0.56 4.97 -0.59
CA VAL A 70 0.23 5.01 -2.01
C VAL A 70 1.45 4.54 -2.81
N PHE A 71 1.25 3.55 -3.67
CA PHE A 71 2.29 3.03 -4.55
C PHE A 71 1.94 3.39 -6.00
N PRO A 72 2.47 4.51 -6.55
CA PRO A 72 2.04 4.99 -7.86
C PRO A 72 2.52 4.06 -8.98
N GLN A 73 1.59 3.67 -9.88
CA GLN A 73 1.90 3.02 -11.16
C GLN A 73 2.76 1.74 -11.04
N ILE A 74 2.55 0.93 -9.99
CA ILE A 74 3.28 -0.33 -9.81
C ILE A 74 2.84 -1.43 -10.79
N ASP A 75 1.59 -1.40 -11.23
CA ASP A 75 1.00 -2.37 -12.16
C ASP A 75 1.24 -3.84 -11.75
N PHE A 76 0.85 -4.17 -10.52
CA PHE A 76 0.81 -5.57 -10.08
C PHE A 76 -0.28 -6.34 -10.83
N SER A 77 0.10 -7.53 -11.30
CA SER A 77 -0.86 -8.60 -11.58
C SER A 77 -1.48 -9.09 -10.27
N ASP A 78 -2.56 -9.85 -10.37
CA ASP A 78 -3.27 -10.32 -9.17
C ASP A 78 -2.39 -11.27 -8.33
N ALA A 79 -1.60 -12.11 -8.99
CA ALA A 79 -0.62 -12.97 -8.33
C ALA A 79 0.46 -12.16 -7.58
N GLU A 80 0.91 -11.05 -8.16
CA GLU A 80 1.93 -10.19 -7.54
C GLU A 80 1.35 -9.35 -6.40
N GLN A 81 0.11 -8.89 -6.51
CA GLN A 81 -0.57 -8.22 -5.39
C GLN A 81 -0.71 -9.16 -4.20
N ILE A 82 -1.12 -10.42 -4.43
CA ILE A 82 -1.16 -11.43 -3.36
C ILE A 82 0.25 -11.70 -2.80
N ALA A 83 1.25 -11.82 -3.67
CA ALA A 83 2.63 -12.03 -3.24
C ALA A 83 3.13 -10.87 -2.38
N PHE A 84 2.85 -9.61 -2.77
CA PHE A 84 3.18 -8.43 -2.00
C PHE A 84 2.45 -8.41 -0.65
N THR A 85 1.14 -8.68 -0.61
CA THR A 85 0.38 -8.77 0.65
C THR A 85 1.00 -9.79 1.61
N ARG A 86 1.45 -10.94 1.09
CA ARG A 86 2.13 -11.97 1.89
C ARG A 86 3.47 -11.54 2.46
N THR A 87 4.13 -10.54 1.87
CA THR A 87 5.35 -9.95 2.47
C THR A 87 5.01 -9.14 3.72
N LEU A 88 3.82 -8.53 3.78
CA LEU A 88 3.40 -7.65 4.87
C LEU A 88 2.72 -8.42 6.01
N GLY A 89 2.13 -9.59 5.73
CA GLY A 89 1.50 -10.40 6.76
C GLY A 89 0.71 -11.59 6.20
N THR A 90 -0.17 -12.16 7.02
CA THR A 90 -1.02 -13.28 6.62
C THR A 90 -2.11 -12.79 5.67
N PHE A 91 -2.10 -13.25 4.43
CA PHE A 91 -3.17 -12.98 3.47
C PHE A 91 -4.47 -13.65 3.93
N CYS A 92 -5.52 -12.86 4.11
CA CYS A 92 -6.87 -13.31 4.45
C CYS A 92 -7.81 -13.03 3.26
N PRO A 93 -8.26 -14.06 2.52
CA PRO A 93 -9.21 -13.85 1.42
C PRO A 93 -10.60 -13.53 1.98
N GLU A 94 -11.30 -12.57 1.37
CA GLU A 94 -12.67 -12.23 1.75
C GLU A 94 -13.71 -13.23 1.19
N ALA A 95 -13.37 -13.93 0.10
CA ALA A 95 -14.25 -14.91 -0.54
C ALA A 95 -13.89 -16.35 -0.13
N SER A 96 -14.92 -17.19 0.04
CA SER A 96 -14.81 -18.61 0.38
C SER A 96 -14.39 -19.52 -0.79
N ASP A 97 -13.98 -18.95 -1.94
CA ASP A 97 -13.52 -19.68 -3.13
C ASP A 97 -12.01 -20.05 -3.09
N GLY A 98 -11.30 -19.56 -2.07
CA GLY A 98 -9.91 -19.93 -1.79
C GLY A 98 -8.87 -19.37 -2.77
N GLN A 99 -9.25 -18.52 -3.72
CA GLN A 99 -8.33 -18.06 -4.77
C GLN A 99 -8.15 -16.55 -4.90
N ASN A 100 -9.11 -15.70 -4.51
CA ASN A 100 -9.21 -14.43 -5.26
C ASN A 100 -9.06 -13.11 -4.50
N ILE A 101 -8.56 -12.14 -5.28
CA ILE A 101 -8.72 -10.70 -5.09
C ILE A 101 -10.20 -10.35 -5.26
N THR A 102 -10.78 -9.63 -4.28
CA THR A 102 -12.14 -9.11 -4.39
C THR A 102 -12.20 -7.99 -5.44
N LYS A 103 -13.08 -8.13 -6.43
CA LYS A 103 -13.37 -7.05 -7.38
C LYS A 103 -14.28 -6.02 -6.72
N ILE A 104 -13.76 -4.82 -6.49
CA ILE A 104 -14.54 -3.68 -6.00
C ILE A 104 -15.10 -2.92 -7.21
N SER A 105 -16.36 -3.17 -7.55
CA SER A 105 -17.09 -2.46 -8.59
C SER A 105 -18.56 -2.26 -8.20
N LEU A 106 -19.09 -1.07 -8.49
CA LEU A 106 -20.52 -0.77 -8.38
C LEU A 106 -21.29 -1.16 -9.66
N ASP A 107 -20.59 -1.55 -10.73
CA ASP A 107 -21.25 -2.11 -11.91
C ASP A 107 -21.75 -3.52 -11.58
N VAL A 108 -23.06 -3.67 -11.55
CA VAL A 108 -23.76 -4.94 -11.28
C VAL A 108 -23.37 -6.01 -12.30
N LYS A 109 -22.93 -5.67 -13.52
CA LYS A 109 -22.44 -6.65 -14.48
C LYS A 109 -21.10 -7.24 -14.07
N GLU A 110 -20.23 -6.41 -13.48
CA GLU A 110 -18.88 -6.79 -13.05
C GLU A 110 -18.86 -7.37 -11.63
N ASN A 111 -19.82 -6.97 -10.79
CA ASN A 111 -19.95 -7.41 -9.41
C ASN A 111 -21.44 -7.61 -9.01
N PRO A 112 -22.12 -8.64 -9.54
CA PRO A 112 -23.57 -8.81 -9.37
C PRO A 112 -24.02 -8.97 -7.92
N ALA A 113 -23.18 -9.62 -7.10
CA ALA A 113 -23.48 -9.90 -5.70
C ALA A 113 -23.00 -8.79 -4.75
N GLY A 114 -21.92 -8.07 -5.09
CA GLY A 114 -21.30 -7.09 -4.20
C GLY A 114 -21.65 -5.62 -4.50
N ALA A 115 -22.19 -5.30 -5.68
CA ALA A 115 -22.44 -3.90 -6.07
C ALA A 115 -23.41 -3.17 -5.11
N GLU A 116 -24.46 -3.85 -4.62
CA GLU A 116 -25.39 -3.26 -3.66
C GLU A 116 -24.75 -3.10 -2.27
N PHE A 117 -23.99 -4.10 -1.83
CA PHE A 117 -23.28 -4.08 -0.55
C PHE A 117 -22.23 -2.95 -0.50
N LEU A 118 -21.52 -2.73 -1.61
CA LEU A 118 -20.51 -1.68 -1.73
C LEU A 118 -21.08 -0.26 -1.64
N LYS A 119 -22.40 -0.05 -1.76
CA LYS A 119 -22.98 1.28 -1.44
C LYS A 119 -22.78 1.65 0.03
N GLY A 120 -22.62 0.66 0.92
CA GLY A 120 -22.25 0.89 2.31
C GLY A 120 -20.88 1.57 2.47
N SER A 121 -19.95 1.36 1.54
CA SER A 121 -18.63 1.99 1.58
C SER A 121 -18.64 3.48 1.22
N LEU A 122 -19.81 4.06 0.91
CA LEU A 122 -19.99 5.50 0.66
C LEU A 122 -20.04 6.31 1.97
N TYR A 123 -20.15 5.66 3.12
CA TYR A 123 -20.09 6.29 4.44
C TYR A 123 -18.71 6.08 5.08
N TRP A 124 -18.34 6.91 6.07
CA TRP A 124 -17.11 6.69 6.83
C TRP A 124 -17.18 5.37 7.61
N HIS A 125 -16.19 4.50 7.43
CA HIS A 125 -16.10 3.19 8.07
C HIS A 125 -14.64 2.75 8.25
N ILE A 126 -14.45 1.67 9.01
CA ILE A 126 -13.19 0.91 9.12
C ILE A 126 -13.50 -0.55 8.75
N ASP A 127 -12.73 -1.09 7.82
CA ASP A 127 -12.88 -2.47 7.35
C ASP A 127 -12.61 -3.49 8.47
N GLY A 128 -13.31 -4.63 8.42
CA GLY A 128 -13.02 -5.77 9.30
C GLY A 128 -13.33 -5.56 10.78
N THR A 129 -14.05 -4.50 11.16
CA THR A 129 -14.45 -4.25 12.57
C THR A 129 -15.35 -5.35 13.15
N SER A 130 -15.95 -6.19 12.31
CA SER A 130 -16.73 -7.37 12.70
C SER A 130 -15.93 -8.68 12.71
N SER A 131 -14.63 -8.65 12.40
CA SER A 131 -13.75 -9.82 12.41
C SER A 131 -13.24 -10.13 13.82
N ASP A 132 -13.16 -11.41 14.18
CA ASP A 132 -12.59 -11.86 15.46
C ASP A 132 -11.11 -11.50 15.62
N VAL A 133 -10.38 -11.47 14.49
CA VAL A 133 -8.99 -11.03 14.42
C VAL A 133 -8.92 -9.70 13.68
N PRO A 134 -8.34 -8.64 14.27
CA PRO A 134 -8.21 -7.35 13.61
C PRO A 134 -7.43 -7.47 12.29
N ILE A 135 -7.99 -6.87 11.24
CA ILE A 135 -7.31 -6.75 9.95
C ILE A 135 -6.23 -5.67 10.07
N LEU A 136 -4.99 -6.02 9.72
CA LEU A 136 -3.86 -5.07 9.76
C LEU A 136 -4.03 -3.96 8.71
N ALA A 137 -4.37 -4.34 7.48
CA ALA A 137 -4.45 -3.42 6.34
C ALA A 137 -5.30 -3.99 5.20
N SER A 138 -6.01 -3.10 4.50
CA SER A 138 -6.63 -3.38 3.19
C SER A 138 -5.70 -2.93 2.07
N LEU A 139 -5.45 -3.79 1.08
CA LEU A 139 -4.62 -3.46 -0.09
C LEU A 139 -5.49 -3.35 -1.35
N LEU A 140 -5.50 -2.16 -1.95
CA LEU A 140 -6.35 -1.82 -3.09
C LEU A 140 -5.49 -1.51 -4.33
N SER A 141 -5.91 -2.02 -5.48
CA SER A 141 -5.32 -1.71 -6.79
C SER A 141 -6.38 -1.16 -7.73
N CYS A 142 -6.14 0.05 -8.25
CA CYS A 142 -7.00 0.61 -9.29
C CYS A 142 -6.70 -0.08 -10.63
N LYS A 143 -7.67 -0.82 -11.17
CA LYS A 143 -7.57 -1.48 -12.49
C LYS A 143 -8.20 -0.65 -13.61
N VAL A 144 -9.30 0.03 -13.31
CA VAL A 144 -10.01 0.93 -14.23
C VAL A 144 -10.38 2.19 -13.45
N PRO A 145 -9.78 3.36 -13.78
CA PRO A 145 -10.13 4.60 -13.11
C PRO A 145 -11.52 5.08 -13.55
N ALA A 146 -12.24 5.74 -12.64
CA ALA A 146 -13.48 6.44 -13.01
C ALA A 146 -13.16 7.60 -13.97
N SER A 147 -14.04 7.86 -14.94
CA SER A 147 -13.90 8.99 -15.87
C SER A 147 -14.03 10.36 -15.18
N TRP A 148 -14.73 10.40 -14.04
CA TRP A 148 -14.85 11.55 -13.16
C TRP A 148 -15.22 11.10 -11.74
N GLY A 149 -14.72 11.80 -10.72
CA GLY A 149 -14.92 11.41 -9.32
C GLY A 149 -14.14 10.16 -8.93
N GLY A 150 -14.72 9.32 -8.06
CA GLY A 150 -14.10 8.05 -7.65
C GLY A 150 -12.96 8.18 -6.63
N ASN A 151 -12.79 9.35 -6.03
CA ASN A 151 -11.80 9.55 -4.96
C ASN A 151 -12.20 8.80 -3.69
N THR A 152 -11.22 8.23 -3.00
CA THR A 152 -11.39 7.68 -1.66
C THR A 152 -10.86 8.67 -0.63
N GLY A 153 -11.72 9.04 0.33
CA GLY A 153 -11.35 9.87 1.47
C GLY A 153 -10.79 9.02 2.61
N PHE A 154 -9.76 9.51 3.29
CA PHE A 154 -9.17 8.85 4.46
C PHE A 154 -9.05 9.83 5.62
N CYS A 155 -9.16 9.31 6.85
CA CYS A 155 -8.99 10.05 8.09
C CYS A 155 -8.04 9.29 9.03
N ASN A 156 -7.07 9.97 9.63
CA ASN A 156 -6.18 9.38 10.61
C ASN A 156 -6.81 9.53 12.01
N THR A 157 -7.32 8.43 12.55
CA THR A 157 -7.99 8.39 13.85
C THR A 157 -7.02 8.62 15.02
N TYR A 158 -5.74 8.24 14.89
CA TYR A 158 -4.71 8.57 15.90
C TYR A 158 -4.49 10.07 15.97
N ALA A 159 -4.27 10.72 14.83
CA ALA A 159 -4.09 12.16 14.77
C ALA A 159 -5.34 12.92 15.24
N ALA A 160 -6.53 12.41 14.90
CA ALA A 160 -7.79 12.97 15.37
C ALA A 160 -7.94 12.85 16.90
N TYR A 161 -7.63 11.69 17.48
CA TYR A 161 -7.63 11.49 18.93
C TYR A 161 -6.61 12.39 19.62
N GLU A 162 -5.39 12.49 19.08
CA GLU A 162 -4.34 13.32 19.70
C GLU A 162 -4.68 14.81 19.72
N ALA A 163 -5.44 15.28 18.73
CA ALA A 163 -5.91 16.66 18.65
C ALA A 163 -7.08 16.98 19.61
N LEU A 164 -7.67 15.99 20.29
CA LEU A 164 -8.72 16.21 21.28
C LEU A 164 -8.19 16.97 22.50
N SER A 165 -9.07 17.74 23.14
CA SER A 165 -8.79 18.36 24.42
C SER A 165 -8.56 17.30 25.51
N SER A 166 -7.86 17.62 26.58
CA SER A 166 -7.68 16.68 27.71
C SER A 166 -9.02 16.23 28.32
N ALA A 167 -10.03 17.11 28.33
CA ALA A 167 -11.36 16.79 28.80
C ALA A 167 -12.06 15.76 27.88
N ASP A 168 -11.93 15.92 26.57
CA ASP A 168 -12.51 14.98 25.60
C ASP A 168 -11.77 13.63 25.63
N LYS A 169 -10.43 13.63 25.74
CA LYS A 169 -9.64 12.39 25.89
C LYS A 169 -10.00 11.62 27.15
N GLN A 170 -10.40 12.29 28.24
CA GLN A 170 -10.84 11.64 29.47
C GLN A 170 -12.28 11.11 29.38
N ARG A 171 -13.10 11.69 28.50
CA ARG A 171 -14.50 11.31 28.31
C ARG A 171 -14.65 10.01 27.52
N TYR A 172 -13.80 9.78 26.52
CA TYR A 172 -13.81 8.61 25.63
C TYR A 172 -12.83 7.55 26.11
#